data_AF-A0A2E5PU33-F1
#
_entry.id   AF-A0A2E5PU33-F1
#
_cell.length_a   1.000
_cell.length_b   1.000
_cell.length_c   1.000
_cell.angle_alpha   90.00
_cell.angle_beta   90.00
_cell.angle_gamma   90.00
#
_symmetry.space_group_name_H-M   'P 1'
#
loop_
_entity.id
_entity.type
_entity.pdbx_description
1 polymer ?
#
loop_
_entity_poly.entity_id
_entity_poly.type
_entity_poly.pdbx_seq_one_letter_code
_entity_poly.pdbx_strand_id
1 'polypeptide(L)' 'MLIMVFPFIIRGVYLLGIDSQNTPMSLRRKAWKLLAGEWKTKILEKLAKECTLNQLDVEIDHSSMEPRQGRVLINLQ' A
#
# COMPACT_ATOMS: atom_id res chain seq x y z
N MET A 1 14.25 -26.60 7.36
CA MET A 1 14.85 -25.72 6.32
C MET A 1 14.62 -26.21 4.88
N LEU A 2 14.47 -27.51 4.60
CA LEU A 2 14.25 -28.05 3.24
C LEU A 2 12.85 -27.75 2.63
N ILE A 3 11.83 -27.45 3.44
CA ILE A 3 10.46 -27.18 2.95
C ILE A 3 10.34 -25.84 2.20
N MET A 4 11.26 -24.89 2.38
CA MET A 4 11.11 -23.50 1.91
C MET A 4 11.24 -23.33 0.39
N VAL A 5 12.00 -24.20 -0.30
CA VAL A 5 12.28 -24.05 -1.75
C VAL A 5 11.43 -24.96 -2.64
N PHE A 6 10.90 -26.05 -2.11
CA PHE A 6 10.15 -27.03 -2.89
C PHE A 6 8.95 -26.44 -3.65
N PRO A 7 8.11 -25.54 -3.08
CA PRO A 7 7.01 -24.95 -3.84
C PRO A 7 7.47 -24.34 -5.16
N PHE A 8 8.56 -23.57 -5.15
CA PHE A 8 9.11 -22.92 -6.35
C PHE A 8 9.63 -23.94 -7.37
N ILE A 9 10.22 -25.04 -6.91
CA ILE A 9 10.86 -26.05 -7.77
C ILE A 9 9.82 -27.03 -8.37
N ILE A 10 8.94 -27.60 -7.54
CA ILE A 10 8.03 -28.68 -7.98
C ILE A 10 6.65 -28.20 -8.44
N ARG A 11 6.25 -26.98 -8.06
CA ARG A 11 4.97 -26.39 -8.47
C ARG A 11 5.13 -25.19 -9.40
N GLY A 12 6.37 -24.79 -9.69
CA GLY A 12 6.66 -23.65 -10.57
C GLY A 12 6.02 -22.34 -10.09
N VAL A 13 5.79 -22.18 -8.79
CA VAL A 13 5.28 -20.90 -8.25
C VAL A 13 6.40 -19.86 -8.23
N TYR A 14 6.05 -18.58 -8.38
CA TYR A 14 7.00 -17.47 -8.44
C TYR A 14 6.93 -16.61 -7.17
N LEU A 15 8.08 -16.16 -6.68
CA LEU A 15 8.20 -15.10 -5.68
C LEU A 15 8.46 -13.78 -6.40
N LEU A 16 7.49 -12.87 -6.41
CA LEU A 16 7.61 -11.57 -7.06
C LEU A 16 8.03 -10.50 -6.04
N GLY A 17 9.25 -10.00 -6.14
CA GLY A 17 9.69 -8.83 -5.39
C GLY A 17 9.04 -7.56 -5.95
N ILE A 18 8.28 -6.85 -5.11
CA ILE A 18 7.63 -5.59 -5.49
C ILE A 18 8.36 -4.43 -4.81
N ASP A 19 8.89 -3.51 -5.62
CA ASP A 19 9.49 -2.26 -5.16
C ASP A 19 8.76 -1.05 -5.77
N SER A 20 8.39 -0.09 -4.92
CA SER A 20 7.69 1.13 -5.32
C SER A 20 8.62 2.34 -5.50
N GLN A 21 9.81 2.30 -4.90
CA GLN A 21 10.74 3.43 -4.87
C GLN A 21 11.36 3.66 -6.25
N ASN A 22 12.03 2.65 -6.80
CA ASN A 22 12.82 2.76 -8.03
C ASN A 22 12.05 2.33 -9.29
N THR A 23 10.72 2.40 -9.25
CA THR A 23 9.87 2.03 -10.39
C THR A 23 10.03 3.00 -11.57
N PRO A 24 10.29 2.52 -12.81
CA PRO A 24 10.35 3.38 -13.99
C PRO A 24 9.08 4.22 -14.18
N MET A 25 9.23 5.47 -14.61
CA MET A 25 8.11 6.41 -14.69
C MET A 25 7.00 5.96 -15.64
N SER A 26 7.34 5.26 -16.74
CA SER A 26 6.37 4.69 -17.66
C SER A 26 5.45 3.67 -16.97
N LEU A 27 6.03 2.77 -16.16
CA LEU A 27 5.29 1.77 -15.40
C LEU A 27 4.47 2.42 -14.27
N ARG A 28 5.04 3.41 -13.57
CA ARG A 28 4.33 4.19 -12.55
C ARG A 28 3.08 4.85 -13.12
N ARG A 29 3.17 5.51 -14.28
CA ARG A 29 2.00 6.11 -14.96
C ARG A 29 0.94 5.07 -15.34
N LYS A 30 1.36 3.90 -15.85
CA LYS A 30 0.44 2.81 -16.18
C LYS A 30 -0.32 2.33 -14.94
N ALA A 31 0.37 2.14 -13.82
CA ALA A 31 -0.24 1.74 -12.56
C ALA A 31 -1.25 2.79 -12.06
N TRP A 32 -0.88 4.08 -12.07
CA TRP A 32 -1.78 5.16 -11.68
C TRP A 32 -3.02 5.27 -12.57
N LYS A 33 -2.88 5.05 -13.89
CA LYS A 33 -4.03 5.02 -14.80
C LYS A 33 -5.02 3.91 -14.43
N LEU A 34 -4.52 2.73 -14.04
CA LEU A 34 -5.37 1.62 -13.59
C LEU A 34 -6.03 1.94 -12.25
N LEU A 35 -5.28 2.49 -11.28
CA LEU A 35 -5.81 2.90 -9.98
C LEU A 35 -6.89 3.97 -10.07
N ALA A 36 -6.80 4.88 -11.05
CA ALA A 36 -7.82 5.89 -11.31
C ALA A 36 -9.05 5.35 -12.06
N GLY A 37 -8.93 4.19 -12.72
CA GLY A 37 -9.95 3.58 -13.55
C GLY A 37 -10.39 2.22 -13.02
N GLU A 38 -10.00 1.16 -13.73
CA GLU A 38 -10.47 -0.21 -13.49
C GLU A 38 -10.20 -0.73 -12.07
N TRP A 39 -9.14 -0.28 -11.41
CA TRP A 39 -8.78 -0.70 -10.05
C TRP A 39 -9.30 0.28 -8.98
N LYS A 40 -10.05 1.31 -9.36
CA LYS A 40 -10.60 2.28 -8.40
C LYS A 40 -11.61 1.59 -7.48
N THR A 41 -11.32 1.57 -6.19
CA THR A 41 -12.21 0.95 -5.21
C THR A 41 -13.36 1.88 -4.85
N LYS A 42 -14.56 1.32 -4.62
CA LYS A 42 -15.75 2.10 -4.21
C LYS A 42 -15.76 2.49 -2.73
N ILE A 43 -14.76 2.04 -1.97
CA ILE A 43 -14.71 2.18 -0.52
C ILE A 43 -13.59 3.12 -0.06
N LEU A 44 -12.99 3.91 -0.97
CA LEU A 44 -11.89 4.81 -0.63
C LEU A 44 -12.23 5.75 0.52
N GLU A 45 -13.42 6.35 0.50
CA GLU A 45 -13.90 7.24 1.58
C GLU A 45 -14.05 6.51 2.93
N LYS A 46 -14.37 5.21 2.91
CA LYS A 46 -14.45 4.40 4.14
C LYS A 46 -13.09 3.96 4.66
N LEU A 47 -12.09 3.90 3.78
CA LEU A 47 -10.71 3.54 4.12
C LEU A 47 -9.87 4.76 4.52
N ALA A 48 -10.30 5.97 4.15
CA ALA A 48 -9.59 7.20 4.44
C ALA A 48 -10.14 7.86 5.71
N LYS A 49 -9.25 8.26 6.61
CA LYS A 49 -9.52 9.17 7.72
C LYS A 49 -8.75 10.46 7.48
N GLU A 50 -9.40 11.61 7.55
CA GLU A 50 -8.71 12.90 7.42
C GLU A 50 -8.25 13.41 8.79
N CYS A 51 -7.08 14.04 8.83
CA CYS A 51 -6.60 14.80 9.97
C CYS A 51 -5.91 16.08 9.51
N THR A 52 -5.81 17.06 10.42
CA THR A 52 -5.04 18.29 10.19
C THR A 52 -3.55 18.05 10.49
N LEU A 53 -2.70 18.97 10.02
CA LEU A 53 -1.26 18.91 10.33
C LEU A 53 -0.98 18.92 11.85
N ASN A 54 -1.76 19.66 12.63
CA ASN A 54 -1.63 19.73 14.10
C ASN A 54 -1.95 18.40 14.80
N GLN A 55 -2.66 17.49 14.12
CA GLN A 55 -3.01 16.17 14.65
C GLN A 55 -2.02 15.09 14.21
N LEU A 56 -1.01 15.44 13.39
CA LEU A 56 -0.09 14.47 12.80
C LEU A 56 0.62 13.62 13.85
N ASP A 57 1.23 14.24 14.87
CA ASP A 57 2.00 13.54 15.89
C ASP A 57 1.13 12.49 16.62
N VAL A 58 -0.09 12.88 16.99
CA VAL A 58 -1.08 11.98 17.61
C VAL A 58 -1.40 10.79 16.70
N GLU A 59 -1.59 11.02 15.40
CA GLU A 59 -1.90 9.95 14.45
C GLU A 59 -0.71 9.03 14.14
N ILE A 60 0.54 9.51 14.29
CA ILE A 60 1.77 8.72 14.17
C ILE A 60 1.92 7.82 15.39
N ASP A 61 1.79 8.38 16.60
CA ASP A 61 1.93 7.66 17.86
C ASP A 61 0.89 6.53 17.98
N HIS A 62 -0.36 6.79 17.57
CA HIS A 62 -1.41 5.77 17.51
C HIS A 62 -1.04 4.58 16.61
N SER A 63 -0.33 4.80 15.50
CA SER A 63 0.05 3.72 14.57
C SER A 63 1.14 2.81 15.12
N SER A 64 1.89 3.24 16.14
CA SER A 64 2.91 2.43 16.78
C SER A 64 2.33 1.49 17.84
N MET A 65 1.11 1.75 18.31
CA MET A 65 0.46 1.00 19.39
C MET A 65 -0.46 -0.11 18.88
N GLU A 66 -1.10 0.05 17.72
CA GLU A 66 -2.00 -0.95 17.13
C GLU A 66 -1.92 -1.00 15.59
N PRO A 67 -2.14 -2.18 14.96
CA PRO A 67 -2.17 -2.30 13.52
C PRO A 67 -3.35 -1.51 12.94
N ARG A 68 -3.02 -0.51 12.12
CA ARG A 68 -3.99 0.41 11.56
C ARG A 68 -4.77 -0.18 10.39
N GLN A 69 -6.10 -0.09 10.44
CA GLN A 69 -6.96 -0.35 9.30
C GLN A 69 -7.17 0.93 8.49
N GLY A 70 -6.96 0.88 7.17
CA GLY A 70 -7.14 2.03 6.28
C GLY A 70 -5.92 2.93 6.14
N ARG A 71 -6.15 4.20 5.80
CA ARG A 71 -5.14 5.24 5.51
C ARG A 71 -5.56 6.58 6.13
N VAL A 72 -4.58 7.37 6.58
CA VAL A 72 -4.81 8.75 7.01
C VAL A 72 -4.39 9.71 5.90
N LEU A 73 -5.26 10.67 5.60
CA LEU A 73 -4.99 11.77 4.70
C LEU A 73 -4.78 13.03 5.54
N ILE A 74 -3.64 13.70 5.34
CA ILE A 74 -3.32 14.93 6.05
C ILE A 74 -3.82 16.08 5.18
N ASN A 75 -4.76 16.86 5.72
CA ASN A 75 -5.18 18.11 5.10
C ASN A 75 -4.21 19.22 5.53
N LEU A 76 -3.59 19.86 4.54
CA LEU A 76 -2.58 20.93 4.72
C LEU A 76 -3.16 22.34 4.54
N GLN A 77 -4.47 22.45 4.27
CA GLN A 77 -5.17 23.74 4.11
C GLN A 77 -5.39 24.45 5.45
#